data_AF-A0A920T421-F1
#
_entry.id   AF-A0A920T421-F1
#
_cell.length_a   1.000
_cell.length_b   1.000
_cell.length_c   1.000
_cell.angle_alpha   90.00
_cell.angle_beta   90.00
_cell.angle_gamma   90.00
#
_symmetry.space_group_name_H-M   'P 1'
#
loop_
_entity.id
_entity.type
_entity.pdbx_description
1 polymer ?
#
loop_
_entity_poly.entity_id
_entity_poly.type
_entity_poly.pdbx_seq_one_letter_code
_entity_poly.pdbx_strand_id
1 'polypeptide(L)' 'MGGVINIVTRSGGNLNKWYPELRFGSYGSEALSLSYIGNIKKTNFIISLGYGSSNGQDLILATSRQDYHLRSINR' A
#
# COMPACT_ATOMS: atom_id res chain seq x y z
N MET A 1 -24.09 -18.61 4.87
CA MET A 1 -23.55 -18.19 3.57
C MET A 1 -22.28 -17.40 3.84
N GLY A 2 -21.12 -17.87 3.39
CA GLY A 2 -19.87 -17.12 3.50
C GLY A 2 -19.68 -16.26 2.25
N GLY A 3 -19.54 -14.94 2.43
CA GLY A 3 -19.21 -14.02 1.35
C GLY A 3 -17.71 -13.94 1.12
N VAL A 4 -17.30 -13.52 -0.08
CA VAL A 4 -15.89 -13.23 -0.39
C VAL A 4 -15.64 -11.75 -0.15
N ILE A 5 -14.54 -11.42 0.55
CA ILE A 5 -14.06 -10.04 0.69
C ILE A 5 -12.84 -9.89 -0.22
N ASN A 6 -12.92 -8.96 -1.18
CA ASN A 6 -11.78 -8.60 -2.01
C ASN A 6 -11.22 -7.25 -1.53
N ILE A 7 -10.01 -7.28 -0.98
CA ILE A 7 -9.29 -6.08 -0.55
C ILE A 7 -8.40 -5.63 -1.70
N VAL A 8 -8.84 -4.60 -2.42
CA VAL A 8 -8.09 -4.02 -3.54
C VAL A 8 -7.20 -2.91 -2.99
N THR A 9 -5.88 -3.09 -3.12
CA THR A 9 -4.89 -2.05 -2.82
C THR A 9 -4.49 -1.31 -4.10
N ARG A 10 -4.00 -0.07 -3.97
CA ARG A 10 -3.58 0.74 -5.13
C ARG A 10 -2.54 -0.02 -5.95
N SER A 11 -2.63 0.03 -7.27
CA SER A 11 -1.62 -0.51 -8.21
C SER A 11 -1.46 0.40 -9.44
N GLY A 12 -0.24 0.45 -10.00
CA GLY A 12 0.00 1.01 -11.34
C GLY A 12 0.15 2.54 -11.46
N GLY A 13 1.09 3.14 -10.73
CA GLY A 13 1.45 4.56 -10.92
C GLY A 13 2.51 4.76 -12.01
N ASN A 14 2.24 5.65 -12.98
CA ASN A 14 3.19 5.99 -14.05
C ASN A 14 4.30 6.99 -13.60
N LEU A 15 4.24 7.44 -12.34
CA LEU A 15 5.12 8.46 -11.77
C LEU A 15 5.58 8.02 -10.37
N ASN A 16 6.85 8.25 -10.07
CA ASN A 16 7.45 8.00 -8.77
C ASN A 16 6.94 9.04 -7.77
N LYS A 17 6.09 8.62 -6.83
CA LYS A 17 5.44 9.50 -5.85
C LYS A 17 5.44 8.90 -4.46
N TRP A 18 5.66 9.77 -3.48
CA TRP A 18 5.47 9.47 -2.06
C TRP A 18 4.12 10.03 -1.58
N TYR A 19 3.45 9.27 -0.73
CA TYR A 19 2.15 9.59 -0.15
C TYR A 19 2.26 9.47 1.38
N PRO A 20 2.64 10.56 2.07
CA PRO A 20 2.54 10.62 3.51
C PRO A 20 1.07 10.79 3.92
N GLU A 21 0.68 10.15 5.02
CA GLU A 21 -0.67 10.25 5.55
C GLU A 21 -0.67 10.21 7.08
N LEU A 22 -1.41 11.14 7.67
CA LEU A 22 -1.66 11.25 9.11
C LEU A 22 -3.17 11.14 9.31
N ARG A 23 -3.61 10.29 10.22
CA ARG A 23 -5.02 10.11 10.55
C ARG A 23 -5.22 10.16 12.06
N PHE A 24 -6.26 10.85 12.48
CA PHE A 24 -6.73 10.88 13.85
C PHE A 24 -8.19 10.46 13.87
N GLY A 25 -8.56 9.65 14.85
CA GLY A 25 -9.89 9.10 15.02
C GLY A 25 -10.35 9.20 16.47
N SER A 26 -11.63 8.88 16.69
CA SER A 26 -12.21 8.81 18.03
C SER A 26 -11.53 7.71 18.87
N TYR A 27 -11.74 7.77 20.19
CA TYR A 27 -11.20 6.80 21.14
C TYR A 27 -9.66 6.66 21.09
N GLY A 28 -8.95 7.80 21.10
CA GLY A 28 -7.48 7.81 21.14
C GLY A 28 -6.82 7.12 19.96
N SER A 29 -7.49 7.07 18.81
CA SER A 29 -6.98 6.36 17.63
C SER A 29 -6.14 7.31 16.79
N GLU A 30 -4.92 6.92 16.48
CA GLU A 30 -4.00 7.66 15.62
C GLU A 30 -3.31 6.71 14.64
N ALA A 31 -3.01 7.19 13.45
CA ALA A 31 -2.24 6.43 12.49
C ALA A 31 -1.36 7.34 11.63
N LEU A 32 -0.17 6.82 11.34
CA LEU A 32 0.86 7.43 10.51
C LEU A 32 1.20 6.43 9.42
N SER A 33 1.21 6.84 8.16
CA SER A 33 1.69 5.96 7.09
C SER A 33 2.45 6.72 6.02
N LEU A 34 3.37 6.00 5.39
CA LEU A 34 4.15 6.47 4.27
C LEU A 34 4.13 5.41 3.20
N SER A 35 3.68 5.79 2.00
CA SER A 35 3.67 4.90 0.85
C SER A 35 4.47 5.49 -0.31
N TYR A 36 5.21 4.65 -1.01
CA TYR A 36 5.87 4.93 -2.27
C TYR A 36 5.22 4.14 -3.38
N ILE A 37 4.97 4.79 -4.51
CA ILE A 37 4.54 4.14 -5.75
C ILE A 37 5.49 4.63 -6.84
N GLY A 38 6.07 3.71 -7.60
CA GLY A 38 6.97 4.07 -8.70
C GLY A 38 7.15 2.98 -9.74
N ASN A 39 7.80 3.34 -10.84
CA ASN A 39 8.17 2.41 -11.90
C ASN A 39 9.68 2.45 -12.13
N ILE A 40 10.33 1.28 -12.10
CA ILE A 40 11.74 1.12 -12.46
C ILE A 40 11.81 0.03 -13.53
N LYS A 41 12.33 0.37 -14.71
CA LYS A 41 12.59 -0.57 -15.81
C LYS A 41 11.38 -1.47 -16.18
N LYS A 42 10.17 -0.89 -16.28
CA LYS A 42 8.88 -1.58 -16.56
C LYS A 42 8.33 -2.45 -15.43
N THR A 43 8.95 -2.42 -14.26
CA THR A 43 8.42 -3.03 -13.04
C THR A 43 7.78 -1.95 -12.19
N ASN A 44 6.53 -2.15 -11.78
CA ASN A 44 5.86 -1.26 -10.84
C ASN A 44 6.15 -1.73 -9.42
N PHE A 45 6.50 -0.78 -8.55
CA PHE A 45 6.81 -1.02 -7.15
C PHE A 45 5.87 -0.21 -6.27
N ILE A 46 5.39 -0.86 -5.22
CA ILE A 46 4.58 -0.22 -4.19
C ILE A 46 5.11 -0.66 -2.86
N ILE A 47 5.49 0.30 -2.03
CA ILE A 47 6.03 0.05 -0.71
C ILE A 47 5.21 0.92 0.24
N SER A 48 4.70 0.32 1.31
CA SER A 48 3.95 1.04 2.34
C SER A 48 4.44 0.63 3.71
N LEU A 49 4.62 1.62 4.57
CA LEU A 49 4.87 1.46 5.99
C LEU A 49 3.77 2.22 6.74
N GLY A 50 3.17 1.58 7.73
CA GLY A 50 2.12 2.16 8.55
C GLY A 50 2.31 1.82 10.02
N TYR A 51 1.96 2.77 10.86
CA TYR A 51 1.80 2.63 12.30
C TYR A 51 0.39 3.11 12.64
N GLY A 52 -0.30 2.39 13.51
CA GLY A 52 -1.55 2.84 14.09
C GLY A 52 -1.62 2.43 15.55
N SER A 53 -2.18 3.30 16.38
CA SER A 53 -2.48 3.01 17.78
C SER A 53 -3.94 3.30 18.05
N SER A 54 -4.57 2.48 18.90
CA SER A 54 -5.91 2.73 19.42
C SER A 54 -6.00 2.21 20.84
N ASN A 55 -6.29 3.09 21.80
CA ASN A 55 -6.43 2.76 23.23
C ASN A 55 -5.29 1.86 23.76
N GLY A 56 -4.04 2.13 23.35
CA GLY A 56 -2.85 1.40 23.80
C GLY A 56 -2.57 0.08 23.06
N GLN A 57 -3.33 -0.25 22.02
CA GLN A 57 -2.99 -1.32 21.09
C GLN A 57 -2.29 -0.75 19.87
N ASP A 58 -1.05 -1.17 19.66
CA ASP A 58 -0.23 -0.70 18.55
C ASP A 58 -0.18 -1.73 17.41
N LEU A 59 -0.31 -1.25 16.18
CA LEU A 59 -0.22 -2.03 14.95
C LEU A 59 0.83 -1.39 14.04
N ILE A 60 1.85 -2.16 13.68
CA ILE A 60 2.80 -1.81 12.62
C ILE A 60 2.51 -2.72 11.42
N LEU A 61 2.40 -2.12 10.24
CA LEU A 61 2.21 -2.83 8.98
C LEU A 61 3.24 -2.36 7.96
N ALA A 62 3.96 -3.31 7.37
CA ALA A 62 4.84 -3.07 6.24
C ALA A 62 4.41 -3.96 5.07
N THR A 63 4.28 -3.36 3.88
CA THR A 63 3.90 -4.10 2.67
C THR A 63 4.77 -3.68 1.50
N SER A 64 5.10 -4.65 0.65
CA SER A 64 5.83 -4.42 -0.60
C SER A 64 5.22 -5.26 -1.71
N ARG A 65 5.02 -4.67 -2.89
CA ARG A 65 4.49 -5.32 -4.08
C ARG A 65 5.32 -4.94 -5.30
N GLN A 66 5.64 -5.95 -6.11
CA GLN A 66 6.34 -5.78 -7.39
C GLN A 66 5.51 -6.42 -8.50
N ASP A 67 5.09 -5.63 -9.48
CA ASP A 67 4.36 -6.10 -10.65
C ASP A 67 5.24 -6.00 -11.90
N TYR A 68 5.47 -7.13 -12.58
CA TYR A 68 6.25 -7.20 -13.81
C TYR A 68 5.33 -7.19 -15.03
N HIS A 69 5.59 -6.34 -16.01
CA HIS A 69 4.93 -6.44 -17.32
C HIS A 69 5.59 -7.55 -18.16
N LEU A 70 4.95 -8.72 -18.23
CA LEU A 70 5.30 -9.76 -19.20
C LEU A 70 4.96 -9.26 -20.60
N ARG A 71 5.96 -9.10 -21.47
CA ARG A 71 5.71 -8.96 -22.91
C ARG A 71 5.32 -10.34 -23.44
N SER A 72 4.07 -10.46 -23.89
CA SER A 72 3.69 -11.58 -24.76
C SER A 72 4.52 -11.48 -26.04
N ILE A 73 5.38 -12.47 -26.26
CA ILE A 73 6.08 -12.67 -27.52
C ILE A 73 5.14 -13.56 -28.34
N ASN A 74 4.26 -12.93 -29.14
CA ASN A 74 3.64 -13.65 -30.24
C ASN A 74 4.71 -13.88 -31.31
N ARG A 75 5.14 -15.14 -31.45
CA ARG A 75 5.88 -15.64 -32.61
C ARG A 75 4.88 -16.13 -33.65
#